data_AF-A0A671Q6S9-F1
#
_entry.id   AF-A0A671Q6S9-F1
#
_cell.length_a   1.000
_cell.length_b   1.000
_cell.length_c   1.000
_cell.angle_alpha   90.00
_cell.angle_beta   90.00
_cell.angle_gamma   90.00
#
_symmetry.space_group_name_H-M   'P 1'
#
loop_
_entity.id
_entity.type
_entity.pdbx_description
1 polymer ?
#
loop_
_entity_poly.entity_id
_entity_poly.type
_entity_poly.pdbx_seq_one_letter_code
_entity_poly.pdbx_strand_id
1 'polypeptide(L)'
;MAISIFPTVNVVDFCGQTIQGDGMIVKSHQESQKYYFVSIGTDCQLTMQSATPREFYFRFFLVYSLLILSLHSPAPLFPESPRGSSSSGPTRPDLSLEPTTGEGPEDPCHAGSYIQFYDGRDKSAPPIGQPLCGKSPPRPVLSTGNFLTLRLVTRGTQPRVDFVGDFTSFRLGFNQSECSGEPYFNCRNGKCIPMSLVCADEKGIDNCGDGSDLIDYPGCNGPLSTPKPPQHHVTQPTQMLDVPTRTVSTLKNCATPNAIPDPDSVTGNFPLDKSFFIVEKDSLDY
;
A
#
# COMPACT_ATOMS: atom_id res chain seq x y z
N MET A 1 20.71 -16.73 -1.14
CA MET A 1 19.54 -16.07 -0.52
C MET A 1 18.37 -17.01 -0.68
N ALA A 2 17.72 -17.42 0.42
CA ALA A 2 16.45 -18.13 0.33
C ALA A 2 15.41 -17.16 -0.25
N ILE A 3 14.85 -17.47 -1.42
CA ILE A 3 13.76 -16.71 -2.00
C ILE A 3 12.54 -17.05 -1.13
N SER A 4 12.05 -16.09 -0.35
CA SER A 4 10.81 -16.27 0.40
C SER A 4 9.68 -16.50 -0.60
N ILE A 5 9.02 -17.64 -0.48
CA ILE A 5 8.10 -18.13 -1.51
C ILE A 5 6.72 -17.44 -1.41
N PHE A 6 6.43 -16.83 -0.25
CA PHE A 6 5.43 -15.77 -0.10
C PHE A 6 6.11 -14.42 0.13
N PRO A 7 6.27 -13.59 -0.91
CA PRO A 7 6.83 -12.26 -0.74
C PRO A 7 6.02 -11.47 0.29
N THR A 8 6.72 -10.61 1.03
CA THR A 8 6.09 -9.67 1.97
C THR A 8 6.41 -8.27 1.51
N VAL A 9 5.40 -7.41 1.46
CA VAL A 9 5.53 -5.99 1.10
C VAL A 9 4.86 -5.13 2.14
N ASN A 10 5.32 -3.90 2.24
CA ASN A 10 4.80 -2.90 3.16
C ASN A 10 4.13 -1.79 2.35
N VAL A 11 2.89 -1.41 2.69
CA VAL A 11 2.13 -0.39 1.96
C VAL A 11 2.87 0.94 1.93
N VAL A 12 3.44 1.36 3.06
CA VAL A 12 4.16 2.65 3.16
C VAL A 12 5.48 2.65 2.36
N ASP A 13 6.18 1.52 2.27
CA ASP A 13 7.48 1.45 1.56
C ASP A 13 7.28 1.30 0.05
N PHE A 14 6.20 0.62 -0.37
CA PHE A 14 5.85 0.40 -1.77
C PHE A 14 4.82 1.40 -2.27
N CYS A 15 4.85 2.61 -1.73
CA CYS A 15 3.86 3.62 -2.05
C CYS A 15 3.85 3.99 -3.54
N GLY A 16 2.66 4.02 -4.12
CA GLY A 16 2.43 4.29 -5.55
C GLY A 16 2.84 3.16 -6.49
N GLN A 17 3.31 2.02 -5.98
CA GLN A 17 3.80 0.92 -6.80
C GLN A 17 2.68 -0.06 -7.17
N THR A 18 2.93 -0.78 -8.26
CA THR A 18 2.17 -2.00 -8.60
C THR A 18 3.03 -3.22 -8.31
N ILE A 19 2.54 -4.10 -7.46
CA ILE A 19 3.14 -5.40 -7.17
C ILE A 19 2.43 -6.47 -8.00
N GLN A 20 3.21 -7.41 -8.51
CA GLN A 20 2.69 -8.50 -9.33
C GLN A 20 2.96 -9.84 -8.65
N GLY A 21 1.95 -10.68 -8.55
CA GLY A 21 2.05 -12.01 -7.98
C GLY A 21 0.67 -12.64 -7.77
N ASP A 22 0.66 -13.96 -7.63
CA ASP A 22 -0.57 -14.71 -7.38
C ASP A 22 -0.94 -14.77 -5.89
N GLY A 23 0.01 -14.50 -5.00
CA GLY A 23 -0.24 -14.30 -3.58
C GLY A 23 0.93 -13.62 -2.88
N MET A 24 0.62 -12.83 -1.86
CA MET A 24 1.61 -12.02 -1.14
C MET A 24 1.09 -11.59 0.23
N ILE A 25 1.99 -11.42 1.20
CA ILE A 25 1.66 -10.76 2.47
C ILE A 25 1.83 -9.26 2.32
N VAL A 26 0.80 -8.51 2.70
CA VAL A 26 0.77 -7.06 2.69
C VAL A 26 0.67 -6.55 4.12
N LYS A 27 1.72 -5.89 4.58
CA LYS A 27 1.79 -5.22 5.87
C LYS A 27 1.52 -3.73 5.70
N SER A 28 1.02 -3.10 6.75
CA SER A 28 0.92 -1.63 6.77
C SER A 28 2.30 -0.97 6.66
N HIS A 29 3.27 -1.47 7.43
CA HIS A 29 4.66 -1.01 7.51
C HIS A 29 5.60 -2.15 7.96
N GLN A 30 6.92 -1.95 7.86
CA GLN A 30 7.94 -2.98 8.11
C GLN A 30 7.80 -3.68 9.48
N GLU A 31 7.52 -2.91 10.54
CA GLU A 31 7.37 -3.40 11.90
C GLU A 31 5.91 -3.70 12.31
N SER A 32 5.02 -3.96 11.36
CA SER A 32 3.63 -4.37 11.66
C SER A 32 3.61 -5.60 12.59
N GLN A 33 2.63 -5.66 13.48
CA GLN A 33 2.52 -6.56 14.66
C GLN A 33 3.45 -6.26 15.83
N LYS A 34 4.44 -5.38 15.68
CA LYS A 34 5.30 -4.92 16.80
C LYS A 34 5.01 -3.48 17.17
N TYR A 35 4.84 -2.61 16.18
CA TYR A 35 4.64 -1.19 16.36
C TYR A 35 3.50 -0.65 15.50
N TYR A 36 3.08 0.58 15.80
CA TYR A 36 2.14 1.33 14.97
C TYR A 36 2.90 2.23 14.01
N PHE A 37 2.38 2.34 12.78
CA PHE A 37 2.68 3.47 11.91
C PHE A 37 1.85 4.68 12.34
N VAL A 38 2.52 5.80 12.62
CA VAL A 38 1.91 6.99 13.27
C VAL A 38 2.07 8.30 12.50
N SER A 39 2.40 8.25 11.20
CA SER A 39 2.55 9.46 10.38
C SER A 39 1.19 10.07 10.04
N ILE A 40 1.02 11.39 10.25
CA ILE A 40 -0.19 12.15 9.84
C ILE A 40 -0.06 12.59 8.38
N GLY A 41 -1.17 12.62 7.64
CA GLY A 41 -1.19 13.12 6.26
C GLY A 41 -0.62 12.14 5.24
N THR A 42 -0.47 10.86 5.61
CA THR A 42 -0.11 9.82 4.65
C THR A 42 -1.31 9.59 3.73
N ASP A 43 -1.07 9.62 2.43
CA ASP A 43 -2.03 9.23 1.39
C ASP A 43 -1.29 8.33 0.41
N CYS A 44 -1.36 7.03 0.66
CA CYS A 44 -0.55 6.04 -0.02
C CYS A 44 -1.40 4.99 -0.69
N GLN A 45 -1.08 4.63 -1.94
CA GLN A 45 -1.75 3.55 -2.66
C GLN A 45 -0.76 2.44 -3.04
N LEU A 46 -1.18 1.19 -2.89
CA LEU A 46 -0.47 0.00 -3.34
C LEU A 46 -1.41 -0.79 -4.25
N THR A 47 -0.99 -1.05 -5.49
CA THR A 47 -1.78 -1.79 -6.46
C THR A 47 -1.28 -3.22 -6.58
N MET A 48 -2.17 -4.18 -6.40
CA MET A 48 -1.92 -5.61 -6.55
C MET A 48 -2.38 -6.05 -7.95
N GLN A 49 -1.52 -6.77 -8.66
CA GLN A 49 -1.78 -7.32 -9.99
C GLN A 49 -1.56 -8.84 -10.01
N SER A 50 -2.51 -9.57 -10.57
CA SER A 50 -2.49 -11.03 -10.75
C SER A 50 -3.10 -11.37 -12.11
N ALA A 51 -2.98 -12.60 -12.59
CA ALA A 51 -3.60 -13.00 -13.86
C ALA A 51 -5.14 -13.11 -13.76
N THR A 52 -5.65 -13.37 -12.56
CA THR A 52 -7.06 -13.62 -12.27
C THR A 52 -7.55 -12.71 -11.13
N PRO A 53 -8.86 -12.70 -10.83
CA PRO A 53 -9.37 -12.07 -9.61
C PRO A 53 -8.65 -12.54 -8.36
N ARG A 54 -8.60 -11.68 -7.34
CA ARG A 54 -8.02 -12.01 -6.05
C ARG A 54 -8.91 -11.60 -4.90
N GLU A 55 -8.66 -12.23 -3.77
CA GLU A 55 -9.31 -11.94 -2.51
C GLU A 55 -8.26 -11.53 -1.48
N PHE A 56 -8.52 -10.45 -0.75
CA PHE A 56 -7.66 -9.93 0.29
C PHE A 56 -8.25 -10.23 1.66
N TYR A 57 -7.45 -10.84 2.52
CA TYR A 57 -7.81 -11.19 3.90
C TYR A 57 -6.98 -10.36 4.88
N PHE A 58 -7.65 -9.76 5.86
CA PHE A 58 -6.96 -9.20 7.02
C PHE A 58 -6.73 -10.30 8.07
N ARG A 59 -5.47 -10.51 8.45
CA ARG A 59 -5.10 -11.40 9.56
C ARG A 59 -4.97 -10.62 10.87
N PHE A 60 -4.53 -9.38 10.77
CA PHE A 60 -4.53 -8.40 11.85
C PHE A 60 -4.97 -7.05 11.29
N PHE A 61 -5.79 -6.30 12.03
CA PHE A 61 -6.29 -5.01 11.57
C PHE A 61 -6.50 -4.04 12.72
N LEU A 62 -5.81 -2.91 12.64
CA LEU A 62 -5.96 -1.80 13.55
C LEU A 62 -5.68 -0.51 12.77
N VAL A 63 -6.71 0.29 12.56
CA VAL A 63 -6.65 1.56 11.85
C VAL A 63 -7.56 2.54 12.55
N TYR A 64 -7.00 3.46 13.33
CA TYR A 64 -7.78 4.52 13.97
C TYR A 64 -6.92 5.74 14.23
N SER A 65 -7.55 6.84 14.61
CA SER A 65 -6.86 8.05 15.08
C SER A 65 -7.31 8.36 16.49
N LEU A 66 -6.40 8.81 17.35
CA LEU A 66 -6.75 9.23 18.70
C LEU A 66 -7.20 10.68 18.66
N LEU A 67 -8.47 10.92 18.93
CA LEU A 67 -8.96 12.28 19.12
C LEU A 67 -8.23 12.90 20.32
N ILE A 68 -7.60 14.06 20.13
CA ILE A 68 -7.41 14.97 21.25
C ILE A 68 -8.81 15.52 21.52
N LEU A 69 -9.42 15.11 22.63
CA LEU A 69 -10.47 15.89 23.26
C LEU A 69 -9.82 17.25 23.57
N SER A 70 -10.01 18.24 22.71
CA SER A 70 -9.65 19.61 23.05
C SER A 70 -10.57 20.03 24.18
N LEU A 71 -10.17 19.76 25.42
CA LEU A 71 -10.62 20.59 26.54
C LEU A 71 -10.15 22.00 26.22
N HIS A 72 -11.09 22.94 26.20
CA HIS A 72 -10.93 24.39 26.02
C HIS A 72 -11.03 24.92 24.58
N SER A 73 -12.27 25.16 24.15
CA SER A 73 -12.58 26.50 23.64
C SER A 73 -13.12 27.33 24.80
N PRO A 74 -12.51 28.48 25.16
CA PRO A 74 -13.15 29.39 26.10
C PRO A 74 -14.41 29.95 25.44
N ALA A 75 -15.56 29.75 26.08
CA ALA A 75 -16.80 30.39 25.66
C ALA A 75 -16.59 31.91 25.61
N PRO A 76 -17.12 32.63 24.59
CA PRO A 76 -17.07 34.08 24.60
C PRO A 76 -17.91 34.59 25.78
N LEU A 77 -17.27 35.33 26.69
CA LEU A 77 -17.97 36.11 27.70
C LEU A 77 -18.69 37.26 26.99
N PHE A 78 -20.01 37.16 26.86
CA PHE A 78 -20.84 38.30 26.47
C PHE A 78 -21.09 39.19 27.70
N PRO A 79 -20.88 40.53 27.62
CA PRO A 79 -21.19 41.44 28.72
C PRO A 79 -22.70 41.72 28.81
N GLU A 80 -23.20 41.77 30.04
CA GLU A 80 -24.53 42.23 30.42
C GLU A 80 -24.73 43.74 30.18
N SER A 81 -25.94 44.12 29.72
CA SER A 81 -26.50 45.48 29.92
C SER A 81 -28.03 45.51 29.75
N PRO A 82 -28.75 46.49 30.32
CA PRO A 82 -29.88 46.20 31.20
C PRO A 82 -31.26 46.68 30.69
N ARG A 83 -32.28 46.01 31.23
CA ARG A 83 -33.68 46.43 31.54
C ARG A 83 -34.42 47.40 30.62
N GLY A 84 -35.59 46.95 30.16
CA GLY A 84 -36.77 47.76 29.87
C GLY A 84 -38.06 46.93 29.86
N SER A 85 -38.93 47.20 30.84
CA SER A 85 -40.30 46.72 31.14
C SER A 85 -41.29 46.87 29.95
N SER A 86 -42.48 46.25 29.81
CA SER A 86 -43.40 45.51 30.70
C SER A 86 -44.64 44.97 29.93
N SER A 87 -45.33 43.98 30.55
CA SER A 87 -46.74 43.51 30.34
C SER A 87 -46.99 42.52 29.17
N SER A 88 -47.77 41.43 29.26
CA SER A 88 -48.79 40.95 30.21
C SER A 88 -49.15 39.46 29.92
N GLY A 89 -49.51 38.67 30.95
CA GLY A 89 -50.38 37.47 30.83
C GLY A 89 -49.70 36.08 30.82
N PRO A 90 -50.13 35.10 31.64
CA PRO A 90 -49.44 33.82 31.82
C PRO A 90 -50.09 32.66 31.05
N THR A 91 -49.38 31.98 30.15
CA THR A 91 -49.55 30.54 29.89
C THR A 91 -48.30 30.01 29.15
N ARG A 92 -47.68 28.94 29.65
CA ARG A 92 -46.66 28.13 28.96
C ARG A 92 -46.86 26.67 29.38
N PRO A 93 -46.38 25.66 28.64
CA PRO A 93 -46.10 25.59 27.19
C PRO A 93 -46.81 24.39 26.52
N ASP A 94 -47.10 24.49 25.23
CA ASP A 94 -46.83 23.35 24.34
C ASP A 94 -46.34 23.91 23.01
N LEU A 95 -45.04 23.76 22.79
CA LEU A 95 -44.36 24.07 21.55
C LEU A 95 -43.23 23.05 21.47
N SER A 96 -43.59 21.90 20.91
CA SER A 96 -42.67 21.00 20.24
C SER A 96 -41.85 21.81 19.24
N LEU A 97 -40.63 22.19 19.65
CA LEU A 97 -39.56 22.50 18.71
C LEU A 97 -38.97 21.15 18.31
N GLU A 98 -39.34 20.70 17.12
CA GLU A 98 -38.49 19.82 16.32
C GLU A 98 -37.14 20.55 16.06
N PRO A 99 -36.00 20.01 16.51
CA PRO A 99 -34.72 20.30 15.89
C PRO A 99 -34.54 19.25 14.79
N THR A 100 -34.97 19.56 13.57
CA THR A 100 -34.59 18.74 12.43
C THR A 100 -33.13 19.04 12.09
N THR A 101 -32.37 17.95 11.95
CA THR A 101 -31.10 17.79 11.22
C THR A 101 -29.81 17.91 12.03
N GLY A 102 -29.21 16.74 12.25
CA GLY A 102 -27.87 16.52 11.70
C GLY A 102 -26.74 16.45 12.71
N GLU A 103 -26.64 15.31 13.41
CA GLU A 103 -25.36 14.74 13.84
C GLU A 103 -25.65 13.28 14.20
N GLY A 104 -25.87 12.46 13.16
CA GLY A 104 -25.53 11.04 13.31
C GLY A 104 -24.04 10.98 13.69
N PRO A 105 -23.58 10.01 14.51
CA PRO A 105 -22.17 9.92 14.87
C PRO A 105 -21.35 10.03 13.59
N GLU A 106 -20.54 11.09 13.47
CA GLU A 106 -19.68 11.29 12.30
C GLU A 106 -18.92 9.98 12.07
N ASP A 107 -18.95 9.46 10.84
CA ASP A 107 -18.28 8.21 10.50
C ASP A 107 -16.81 8.30 10.99
N PRO A 108 -16.40 7.48 11.99
CA PRO A 108 -15.07 7.57 12.58
C PRO A 108 -13.95 7.39 11.53
N CYS A 109 -14.24 6.68 10.44
CA CYS A 109 -13.31 6.49 9.34
C CYS A 109 -13.17 7.75 8.48
N HIS A 110 -14.22 8.57 8.39
CA HIS A 110 -14.25 9.80 7.60
C HIS A 110 -13.41 10.92 8.25
N ALA A 111 -13.52 11.07 9.57
CA ALA A 111 -12.73 12.04 10.36
C ALA A 111 -11.31 11.54 10.70
N GLY A 112 -11.11 10.21 10.71
CA GLY A 112 -9.87 9.56 11.13
C GLY A 112 -9.05 8.95 9.99
N SER A 113 -8.16 8.03 10.38
CA SER A 113 -7.40 7.19 9.45
C SER A 113 -8.26 6.05 8.92
N TYR A 114 -8.07 5.66 7.67
CA TYR A 114 -8.82 4.57 7.04
C TYR A 114 -8.02 3.88 5.93
N ILE A 115 -8.51 2.71 5.54
CA ILE A 115 -8.13 1.96 4.35
C ILE A 115 -9.30 1.96 3.38
N GLN A 116 -9.06 2.19 2.09
CA GLN A 116 -10.07 2.02 1.04
C GLN A 116 -9.52 1.10 -0.04
N PHE A 117 -10.33 0.14 -0.48
CA PHE A 117 -10.03 -0.68 -1.64
C PHE A 117 -10.73 -0.14 -2.89
N TYR A 118 -10.10 -0.33 -4.04
CA TYR A 118 -10.64 0.04 -5.35
C TYR A 118 -10.45 -1.12 -6.33
N ASP A 119 -11.49 -1.40 -7.11
CA ASP A 119 -11.52 -2.51 -8.07
C ASP A 119 -10.88 -2.10 -9.41
N GLY A 120 -9.57 -1.88 -9.40
CA GLY A 120 -8.83 -1.44 -10.57
C GLY A 120 -7.39 -1.07 -10.26
N ARG A 121 -6.77 -0.29 -11.15
CA ARG A 121 -5.32 0.03 -11.12
C ARG A 121 -4.94 1.13 -10.14
N ASP A 122 -5.89 1.97 -9.76
CA ASP A 122 -5.68 3.12 -8.89
C ASP A 122 -7.00 3.59 -8.24
N LYS A 123 -6.92 4.70 -7.49
CA LYS A 123 -8.05 5.33 -6.79
C LYS A 123 -9.14 5.94 -7.67
N SER A 124 -8.98 5.98 -9.00
CA SER A 124 -10.02 6.41 -9.94
C SER A 124 -10.98 5.27 -10.29
N ALA A 125 -10.59 4.02 -10.01
CA ALA A 125 -11.46 2.86 -10.17
C ALA A 125 -12.62 2.87 -9.15
N PRO A 126 -13.68 2.07 -9.35
CA PRO A 126 -14.79 2.00 -8.39
C PRO A 126 -14.32 1.56 -6.99
N PRO A 127 -14.71 2.25 -5.90
CA PRO A 127 -14.39 1.82 -4.55
C PRO A 127 -15.16 0.56 -4.18
N ILE A 128 -14.49 -0.36 -3.49
CA ILE A 128 -15.10 -1.58 -2.94
C ILE A 128 -15.49 -1.32 -1.49
N GLY A 129 -16.80 -1.24 -1.23
CA GLY A 129 -17.34 -1.01 0.12
C GLY A 129 -17.02 0.38 0.68
N GLN A 130 -17.35 0.57 1.95
CA GLN A 130 -17.05 1.79 2.71
C GLN A 130 -15.59 1.81 3.17
N PRO A 131 -15.02 3.00 3.51
CA PRO A 131 -13.73 3.10 4.17
C PRO A 131 -13.66 2.22 5.42
N LEU A 132 -12.54 1.52 5.59
CA LEU A 132 -12.29 0.58 6.68
C LEU A 132 -11.45 1.25 7.77
N CYS A 133 -11.95 1.25 8.99
CA CYS A 133 -11.24 1.63 10.20
C CYS A 133 -11.74 0.80 11.39
N GLY A 134 -11.06 0.88 12.54
CA GLY A 134 -11.38 0.12 13.75
C GLY A 134 -10.25 -0.79 14.19
N LYS A 135 -10.58 -1.82 14.97
CA LYS A 135 -9.62 -2.72 15.64
C LYS A 135 -9.86 -4.20 15.32
N SER A 136 -10.86 -4.51 14.52
CA SER A 136 -11.24 -5.88 14.16
C SER A 136 -11.04 -6.10 12.67
N PRO A 137 -10.45 -7.24 12.25
CA PRO A 137 -10.35 -7.61 10.84
C PRO A 137 -11.70 -7.51 10.12
N PRO A 138 -11.80 -6.71 9.04
CA PRO A 138 -12.97 -6.66 8.17
C PRO A 138 -13.19 -7.99 7.43
N ARG A 139 -14.35 -8.09 6.76
CA ARG A 139 -14.62 -9.20 5.83
C ARG A 139 -13.62 -9.19 4.66
N PRO A 140 -13.37 -10.35 4.03
CA PRO A 140 -12.50 -10.43 2.86
C PRO A 140 -12.96 -9.49 1.74
N VAL A 141 -12.00 -8.88 1.07
CA VAL A 141 -12.25 -7.94 -0.03
C VAL A 141 -11.95 -8.63 -1.35
N LEU A 142 -12.93 -8.64 -2.24
CA LEU A 142 -12.85 -9.33 -3.52
C LEU A 142 -12.74 -8.35 -4.69
N SER A 143 -11.74 -8.51 -5.55
CA SER A 143 -11.68 -7.80 -6.84
C SER A 143 -12.49 -8.53 -7.90
N THR A 144 -13.07 -7.81 -8.87
CA THR A 144 -13.70 -8.45 -10.04
C THR A 144 -12.71 -8.68 -11.19
N GLY A 145 -11.67 -7.84 -11.27
CA GLY A 145 -10.69 -7.87 -12.35
C GLY A 145 -9.30 -8.36 -11.93
N ASN A 146 -8.30 -8.02 -12.73
CA ASN A 146 -6.89 -8.38 -12.55
C ASN A 146 -6.02 -7.28 -11.89
N PHE A 147 -6.65 -6.19 -11.43
CA PHE A 147 -6.07 -5.25 -10.45
C PHE A 147 -6.93 -5.04 -9.19
N LEU A 148 -6.29 -4.84 -8.04
CA LEU A 148 -6.91 -4.43 -6.78
C LEU A 148 -6.01 -3.38 -6.14
N THR A 149 -6.53 -2.19 -5.85
CA THR A 149 -5.75 -1.13 -5.20
C THR A 149 -6.17 -0.96 -3.75
N LEU A 150 -5.21 -1.00 -2.84
CA LEU A 150 -5.37 -0.63 -1.43
C LEU A 150 -4.83 0.78 -1.23
N ARG A 151 -5.62 1.67 -0.65
CA ARG A 151 -5.21 3.03 -0.27
C ARG A 151 -5.26 3.21 1.24
N LEU A 152 -4.13 3.56 1.83
CA LEU A 152 -4.00 3.97 3.23
C LEU A 152 -4.01 5.49 3.32
N VAL A 153 -4.92 6.02 4.13
CA VAL A 153 -4.97 7.44 4.45
C VAL A 153 -4.92 7.65 5.95
N THR A 154 -4.01 8.51 6.42
CA THR A 154 -3.91 8.84 7.85
C THR A 154 -4.27 10.30 8.10
N ARG A 155 -5.23 10.53 8.99
CA ARG A 155 -5.75 11.86 9.35
C ARG A 155 -5.99 11.96 10.85
N GLY A 156 -6.38 13.15 11.31
CA GLY A 156 -6.65 13.43 12.71
C GLY A 156 -5.37 13.49 13.55
N THR A 157 -5.55 13.49 14.86
CA THR A 157 -4.45 13.51 15.84
C THR A 157 -3.95 12.10 16.12
N GLN A 158 -2.62 11.91 16.14
CA GLN A 158 -1.95 10.65 16.48
C GLN A 158 -2.59 9.38 15.84
N PRO A 159 -2.47 9.22 14.51
CA PRO A 159 -2.95 8.04 13.81
C PRO A 159 -2.22 6.80 14.32
N ARG A 160 -2.91 5.68 14.35
CA ARG A 160 -2.38 4.36 14.72
C ARG A 160 -2.83 3.37 13.67
N VAL A 161 -1.87 2.94 12.86
CA VAL A 161 -2.09 1.99 11.78
C VAL A 161 -1.17 0.81 12.01
N ASP A 162 -1.77 -0.37 12.17
CA ASP A 162 -1.08 -1.65 12.15
C ASP A 162 -2.02 -2.69 11.55
N PHE A 163 -1.67 -3.22 10.40
CA PHE A 163 -2.38 -4.35 9.81
C PHE A 163 -1.41 -5.28 9.11
N VAL A 164 -1.82 -6.54 9.06
CA VAL A 164 -1.24 -7.57 8.22
C VAL A 164 -2.40 -8.24 7.51
N GLY A 165 -2.29 -8.31 6.19
CA GLY A 165 -3.16 -9.13 5.38
C GLY A 165 -2.36 -9.88 4.34
N ASP A 166 -3.08 -10.69 3.58
CA ASP A 166 -2.57 -11.40 2.43
C ASP A 166 -3.63 -11.37 1.36
N PHE A 167 -3.19 -11.51 0.11
CA PHE A 167 -4.10 -11.74 -0.98
C PHE A 167 -3.75 -13.02 -1.70
N THR A 168 -4.78 -13.65 -2.24
CA THR A 168 -4.69 -14.88 -3.02
C THR A 168 -5.51 -14.69 -4.29
N SER A 169 -4.85 -14.86 -5.43
CA SER A 169 -5.52 -14.96 -6.73
C SER A 169 -6.21 -16.31 -6.86
N PHE A 170 -7.38 -16.31 -7.46
CA PHE A 170 -8.14 -17.54 -7.65
C PHE A 170 -8.86 -17.54 -9.00
N ARG A 171 -9.30 -18.73 -9.40
CA ARG A 171 -10.26 -18.97 -10.48
C ARG A 171 -11.54 -19.54 -9.90
N LEU A 172 -12.67 -19.28 -10.54
CA LEU A 172 -13.94 -19.88 -10.16
C LEU A 172 -14.09 -21.19 -10.92
N GLY A 173 -13.87 -22.31 -10.24
CA GLY A 173 -13.92 -23.66 -10.81
C GLY A 173 -15.33 -24.21 -10.98
N PHE A 174 -16.28 -23.43 -11.52
CA PHE A 174 -17.64 -23.94 -11.77
C PHE A 174 -17.67 -25.07 -12.80
N ASN A 175 -16.67 -25.12 -13.68
CA ASN A 175 -16.40 -26.25 -14.58
C ASN A 175 -14.96 -26.71 -14.30
N GLN A 176 -14.72 -28.02 -14.11
CA GLN A 176 -13.37 -28.58 -13.90
C GLN A 176 -12.35 -28.12 -14.96
N SER A 177 -12.80 -27.68 -16.15
CA SER A 177 -11.99 -27.13 -17.24
C SER A 177 -11.19 -25.87 -16.85
N GLU A 178 -11.72 -25.00 -15.98
CA GLU A 178 -11.02 -23.75 -15.62
C GLU A 178 -9.85 -23.94 -14.67
N CYS A 179 -9.82 -25.08 -13.98
CA CYS A 179 -8.76 -25.46 -13.05
C CYS A 179 -7.81 -26.52 -13.62
N SER A 180 -8.05 -27.02 -14.84
CA SER A 180 -7.32 -28.15 -15.44
C SER A 180 -6.20 -27.74 -16.40
N GLY A 181 -5.63 -26.55 -16.20
CA GLY A 181 -4.53 -26.00 -17.00
C GLY A 181 -3.11 -26.21 -16.44
N GLU A 182 -2.93 -26.98 -15.36
CA GLU A 182 -1.69 -27.13 -14.56
C GLU A 182 -1.16 -25.81 -13.94
N PRO A 183 -0.53 -25.83 -12.75
CA PRO A 183 -0.88 -26.59 -11.55
C PRO A 183 -1.73 -25.70 -10.61
N TYR A 184 -3.04 -25.97 -10.52
CA TYR A 184 -3.97 -25.35 -9.57
C TYR A 184 -4.44 -26.37 -8.53
N PHE A 185 -4.66 -25.92 -7.30
CA PHE A 185 -5.32 -26.67 -6.23
C PHE A 185 -6.81 -26.34 -6.23
N ASN A 186 -7.66 -27.35 -6.07
CA ASN A 186 -9.11 -27.20 -6.02
C ASN A 186 -9.58 -27.07 -4.56
N CYS A 187 -10.08 -25.89 -4.20
CA CYS A 187 -10.69 -25.65 -2.89
C CYS A 187 -12.10 -26.26 -2.83
N ARG A 188 -12.56 -26.65 -1.62
CA ARG A 188 -13.91 -27.25 -1.44
C ARG A 188 -15.05 -26.25 -1.70
N ASN A 189 -14.78 -24.95 -1.59
CA ASN A 189 -15.69 -23.87 -1.93
C ASN A 189 -15.81 -23.60 -3.45
N GLY A 190 -15.17 -24.42 -4.30
CA GLY A 190 -15.24 -24.30 -5.76
C GLY A 190 -14.29 -23.25 -6.35
N LYS A 191 -13.44 -22.60 -5.54
CA LYS A 191 -12.31 -21.81 -6.03
C LYS A 191 -11.15 -22.71 -6.40
N CYS A 192 -10.26 -22.19 -7.24
CA CYS A 192 -8.99 -22.82 -7.54
C CYS A 192 -7.86 -21.82 -7.36
N ILE A 193 -6.83 -22.20 -6.61
CA ILE A 193 -5.68 -21.35 -6.29
C ILE A 193 -4.41 -21.97 -6.89
N PRO A 194 -3.40 -21.18 -7.28
CA PRO A 194 -2.15 -21.73 -7.79
C PRO A 194 -1.47 -22.68 -6.79
N MET A 195 -1.00 -23.84 -7.26
CA MET A 195 -0.33 -24.84 -6.41
C MET A 195 0.94 -24.30 -5.74
N SER A 196 1.58 -23.29 -6.32
CA SER A 196 2.73 -22.62 -5.70
C SER A 196 2.40 -21.98 -4.36
N LEU A 197 1.15 -21.53 -4.18
CA LEU A 197 0.66 -20.95 -2.93
C LEU A 197 0.32 -22.01 -1.89
N VAL A 198 0.11 -23.27 -2.28
CA VAL A 198 -0.16 -24.38 -1.36
C VAL A 198 1.14 -25.07 -0.95
N CYS A 199 1.98 -25.41 -1.93
CA CYS A 199 3.16 -26.24 -1.70
C CYS A 199 4.33 -25.54 -1.03
N ALA A 200 4.30 -24.21 -0.99
CA ALA A 200 5.37 -23.41 -0.41
C ALA A 200 4.87 -22.43 0.65
N ASP A 201 3.75 -22.79 1.25
CA ASP A 201 3.17 -22.05 2.35
C ASP A 201 3.82 -22.44 3.68
N GLU A 202 5.00 -21.90 3.93
CA GLU A 202 5.67 -22.03 5.24
C GLU A 202 4.90 -21.31 6.36
N LYS A 203 3.91 -20.46 6.02
CA LYS A 203 3.22 -19.57 6.95
C LYS A 203 1.84 -20.06 7.34
N GLY A 204 1.33 -21.13 6.73
CA GLY A 204 0.00 -21.69 7.01
C GLY A 204 -1.12 -20.70 6.70
N ILE A 205 -0.99 -19.96 5.60
CA ILE A 205 -2.01 -19.07 5.05
C ILE A 205 -3.14 -19.93 4.47
N ASP A 206 -4.36 -19.74 4.98
CA ASP A 206 -5.57 -20.26 4.34
C ASP A 206 -5.83 -19.47 3.06
N ASN A 207 -5.28 -19.94 1.94
CA ASN A 207 -5.40 -19.34 0.62
C ASN A 207 -6.76 -19.67 0.00
N CYS A 208 -7.36 -20.83 0.35
CA CYS A 208 -8.69 -21.16 -0.10
C CYS A 208 -9.79 -20.34 0.60
N GLY A 209 -9.51 -19.83 1.80
CA GLY A 209 -10.46 -19.16 2.68
C GLY A 209 -11.48 -20.10 3.33
N ASP A 210 -11.38 -21.41 3.08
CA ASP A 210 -12.20 -22.48 3.64
C ASP A 210 -11.36 -23.58 4.33
N GLY A 211 -10.05 -23.34 4.46
CA GLY A 211 -9.07 -24.23 5.08
C GLY A 211 -8.76 -25.50 4.30
N SER A 212 -9.23 -25.68 3.06
CA SER A 212 -9.01 -26.92 2.30
C SER A 212 -7.53 -27.17 2.01
N ASP A 213 -6.78 -26.12 1.70
CA ASP A 213 -5.34 -26.16 1.43
C ASP A 213 -4.48 -26.43 2.68
N LEU A 214 -5.04 -26.26 3.88
CA LEU A 214 -4.36 -26.56 5.15
C LEU A 214 -4.53 -28.01 5.62
N ILE A 215 -5.58 -28.68 5.14
CA ILE A 215 -5.96 -30.03 5.59
C ILE A 215 -5.56 -31.08 4.55
N ASP A 216 -5.87 -30.81 3.28
CA ASP A 216 -5.54 -31.71 2.16
C ASP A 216 -4.20 -31.27 1.55
N TYR A 217 -3.10 -31.47 2.27
CA TYR A 217 -1.77 -31.11 1.74
C TYR A 217 -1.44 -32.00 0.53
N PRO A 218 -1.39 -31.45 -0.69
CA PRO A 218 -1.15 -32.26 -1.86
C PRO A 218 0.30 -32.76 -1.89
N GLY A 219 0.56 -33.83 -2.66
CA GLY A 219 1.91 -34.33 -2.89
C GLY A 219 2.75 -33.34 -3.69
N CYS A 220 3.38 -32.39 -3.01
CA CYS A 220 4.23 -31.33 -3.57
C CYS A 220 5.58 -31.87 -4.06
N ASN A 221 5.56 -32.72 -5.10
CA ASN A 221 6.74 -33.40 -5.63
C ASN A 221 7.24 -32.81 -6.97
N GLY A 222 6.75 -31.63 -7.36
CA GLY A 222 7.13 -30.96 -8.62
C GLY A 222 8.18 -29.85 -8.42
N PRO A 223 8.97 -29.51 -9.46
CA PRO A 223 9.86 -28.36 -9.41
C PRO A 223 9.04 -27.08 -9.27
N LEU A 224 9.05 -26.51 -8.07
CA LEU A 224 8.38 -25.27 -7.75
C LEU A 224 9.04 -24.12 -8.51
N SER A 225 8.30 -23.47 -9.41
CA SER A 225 8.79 -22.24 -10.05
C SER A 225 8.96 -21.19 -8.96
N THR A 226 10.20 -20.75 -8.72
CA THR A 226 10.48 -19.71 -7.75
C THR A 226 9.79 -18.41 -8.19
N PRO A 227 8.98 -17.77 -7.32
CA PRO A 227 8.45 -16.45 -7.62
C PRO A 227 9.60 -15.49 -7.87
N LYS A 228 9.53 -14.73 -8.97
CA LYS A 228 10.44 -13.60 -9.18
C LYS A 228 10.26 -12.66 -7.99
N PRO A 229 11.36 -12.13 -7.39
CA PRO A 229 11.24 -11.12 -6.33
C PRO A 229 10.27 -10.02 -6.77
N PRO A 230 9.42 -9.48 -5.89
CA PRO A 230 8.54 -8.37 -6.23
C PRO A 230 9.41 -7.27 -6.82
N GLN A 231 9.28 -7.06 -8.14
CA GLN A 231 10.12 -6.10 -8.83
C GLN A 231 9.54 -4.72 -8.58
N HIS A 232 10.39 -3.78 -8.17
CA HIS A 232 10.11 -2.36 -8.30
C HIS A 232 9.95 -2.03 -9.79
N HIS A 233 8.73 -2.07 -10.30
CA HIS A 233 8.42 -1.57 -11.63
C HIS A 233 8.06 -0.08 -11.50
N VAL A 234 9.09 0.75 -11.61
CA VAL A 234 8.91 2.18 -11.87
C VAL A 234 8.25 2.29 -13.23
N THR A 235 6.95 2.57 -13.25
CA THR A 235 6.26 2.89 -14.49
C THR A 235 6.76 4.26 -14.92
N GLN A 236 7.67 4.29 -15.91
CA GLN A 236 8.11 5.55 -16.51
C GLN A 236 6.90 6.24 -17.16
N PRO A 237 6.74 7.58 -17.03
CA PRO A 237 5.71 8.30 -17.75
C PRO A 237 5.90 8.09 -19.25
N THR A 238 4.80 7.77 -19.94
CA THR A 238 4.77 7.59 -21.39
C THR A 238 5.36 8.83 -22.06
N GLN A 239 6.49 8.67 -22.76
CA GLN A 239 7.06 9.74 -23.57
C GLN A 239 6.05 10.11 -24.66
N MET A 240 5.66 11.39 -24.69
CA MET A 240 4.89 11.96 -25.78
C MET A 240 5.69 11.81 -27.09
N LEU A 241 5.02 11.39 -28.15
CA LEU A 241 5.59 11.29 -29.50
C LEU A 241 6.20 12.64 -29.92
N ASP A 242 7.52 12.68 -30.12
CA ASP A 242 8.18 13.79 -30.80
C ASP A 242 8.02 13.67 -32.32
N VAL A 243 7.61 14.78 -32.93
CA VAL A 243 7.45 14.98 -34.38
C VAL A 243 8.84 15.17 -35.03
N PRO A 244 9.12 14.59 -36.22
CA PRO A 244 10.47 14.59 -36.77
C PRO A 244 10.82 15.94 -37.43
N THR A 245 11.87 16.60 -36.94
CA THR A 245 12.50 17.74 -37.63
C THR A 245 13.71 17.25 -38.43
N ARG A 246 13.68 17.49 -39.75
CA ARG A 246 14.69 17.12 -40.74
C ARG A 246 16.04 17.81 -40.47
N THR A 247 17.10 17.02 -40.50
CA THR A 247 18.49 17.49 -40.57
C THR A 247 18.83 17.98 -41.97
N VAL A 248 19.41 19.18 -42.07
CA VAL A 248 20.10 19.68 -43.27
C VAL A 248 21.54 19.97 -42.86
N SER A 249 22.47 19.27 -43.48
CA SER A 249 23.91 19.45 -43.33
C SER A 249 24.44 20.14 -44.59
N THR A 250 25.13 21.27 -44.45
CA THR A 250 25.99 21.82 -45.51
C THR A 250 27.27 22.39 -44.93
N LEU A 251 28.35 21.74 -45.38
CA LEU A 251 29.77 22.06 -45.30
C LEU A 251 30.11 23.43 -45.94
N LYS A 252 31.08 24.18 -45.40
CA LYS A 252 32.02 25.00 -46.19
C LYS A 252 33.25 25.44 -45.37
N ASN A 253 34.42 25.26 -45.99
CA ASN A 253 35.78 25.42 -45.47
C ASN A 253 36.45 26.77 -45.88
N CYS A 254 37.66 26.98 -45.31
CA CYS A 254 38.87 27.72 -45.79
C CYS A 254 39.04 29.19 -45.33
N ALA A 255 40.22 29.73 -44.93
CA ALA A 255 41.60 29.22 -44.71
C ALA A 255 42.55 30.31 -44.10
N THR A 256 43.44 29.93 -43.14
CA THR A 256 44.92 30.22 -42.95
C THR A 256 45.52 31.67 -42.85
N PRO A 257 46.83 31.87 -42.52
CA PRO A 257 47.76 31.31 -41.49
C PRO A 257 48.72 32.35 -40.82
N ASN A 258 49.46 31.99 -39.74
CA ASN A 258 50.92 32.22 -39.52
C ASN A 258 51.36 32.22 -38.03
N ALA A 259 52.24 31.29 -37.64
CA ALA A 259 53.52 31.49 -36.90
C ALA A 259 54.03 30.17 -36.27
N ILE A 260 55.36 30.01 -36.28
CA ILE A 260 56.22 28.81 -36.14
C ILE A 260 56.65 28.54 -34.66
N PRO A 261 57.22 27.35 -34.33
CA PRO A 261 57.06 26.63 -33.05
C PRO A 261 58.31 26.60 -32.14
N ASP A 262 58.20 26.04 -30.93
CA ASP A 262 59.18 25.07 -30.39
C ASP A 262 58.60 24.23 -29.23
N PRO A 263 59.17 23.03 -28.96
CA PRO A 263 58.66 21.99 -28.09
C PRO A 263 59.31 22.01 -26.70
N ASP A 264 58.70 21.34 -25.72
CA ASP A 264 59.48 20.47 -24.84
C ASP A 264 58.62 19.40 -24.17
N SER A 265 59.27 18.25 -24.07
CA SER A 265 58.74 16.97 -23.62
C SER A 265 58.87 16.86 -22.09
N VAL A 266 58.08 15.99 -21.46
CA VAL A 266 58.55 14.82 -20.68
C VAL A 266 57.45 14.30 -19.75
N THR A 267 57.16 13.03 -20.00
CA THR A 267 56.60 11.93 -19.19
C THR A 267 56.83 11.96 -17.67
N GLY A 268 55.86 11.41 -16.92
CA GLY A 268 56.07 10.91 -15.55
C GLY A 268 54.87 10.14 -14.99
N ASN A 269 54.97 8.80 -14.99
CA ASN A 269 54.06 7.86 -14.31
C ASN A 269 54.28 7.85 -12.77
N PHE A 270 53.17 7.68 -12.03
CA PHE A 270 52.90 6.99 -10.74
C PHE A 270 54.01 6.81 -9.66
N PRO A 271 53.66 6.86 -8.35
CA PRO A 271 53.19 5.62 -7.68
C PRO A 271 52.12 5.77 -6.56
N LEU A 272 51.57 4.61 -6.21
CA LEU A 272 50.72 4.28 -5.06
C LEU A 272 51.37 4.60 -3.71
N ASP A 273 50.55 4.90 -2.70
CA ASP A 273 50.89 4.58 -1.31
C ASP A 273 49.73 3.91 -0.56
N LYS A 274 50.08 2.95 0.29
CA LYS A 274 49.23 2.09 1.11
C LYS A 274 49.34 2.50 2.59
N SER A 275 48.31 2.12 3.33
CA SER A 275 48.31 1.76 4.77
C SER A 275 47.92 2.87 5.76
N PHE A 276 46.84 2.64 6.52
CA PHE A 276 46.93 2.28 7.94
C PHE A 276 45.61 1.64 8.43
N PHE A 277 45.74 0.46 9.04
CA PHE A 277 44.74 -0.27 9.82
C PHE A 277 44.74 0.23 11.27
N ILE A 278 43.59 0.27 11.94
CA ILE A 278 43.45 -0.14 13.36
C ILE A 278 42.16 -0.93 13.53
N VAL A 279 42.33 -2.12 14.11
CA VAL A 279 41.31 -3.02 14.68
C VAL A 279 41.27 -2.73 16.18
N GLU A 280 40.09 -2.66 16.78
CA GLU A 280 39.94 -3.09 18.18
C GLU A 280 38.57 -3.73 18.40
N LYS A 281 38.61 -4.87 19.08
CA LYS A 281 37.54 -5.82 19.39
C LYS A 281 37.69 -6.10 20.89
N ASP A 282 36.60 -6.06 21.64
CA ASP A 282 36.32 -6.80 22.89
C ASP A 282 34.84 -6.51 23.22
N SER A 283 33.87 -7.42 23.12
CA SER A 283 33.58 -8.65 23.89
C SER A 283 33.45 -8.42 25.40
N LEU A 284 32.23 -8.53 25.94
CA LEU A 284 31.95 -9.03 27.29
C LEU A 284 30.50 -9.51 27.38
N ASP A 285 30.37 -10.76 27.79
CA ASP A 285 29.15 -11.50 28.16
C ASP A 285 28.46 -10.92 29.41
N TYR A 286 27.12 -10.91 29.42
CA TYR A 286 26.26 -11.47 30.47
C TYR A 286 24.81 -11.59 29.99
#